data_AF-A0AA92L4Y3-F1
#
_entry.id   AF-A0AA92L4Y3-F1
#
_cell.length_a   1.000
_cell.length_b   1.000
_cell.length_c   1.000
_cell.angle_alpha   90.00
_cell.angle_beta   90.00
_cell.angle_gamma   90.00
#
_symmetry.space_group_name_H-M   'P 1'
#
loop_
_entity.id
_entity.type
_entity.pdbx_description
1 polymer ?
#
loop_
_entity_poly.entity_id
_entity_poly.type
_entity_poly.pdbx_seq_one_letter_code
_entity_poly.pdbx_strand_id
1 'polypeptide(L)'
;MPAQDKLDQIFCQTMPDEEEKEIVPNLEGFQVTKAELFSHTREPALTIWPARIRFNMSCLRRFPGVTHIQLLIHPEQKRLIIRPCPPDTPDALRWAKGGGDKELMNRDMLCRIFAAKIFDLMGWDREYRYKIMGNPAAYQKEMLFLFKLSDFELFVGGKKGKSYLPGEWREYFGIPAERHEDSYKIDLADGYITTDRV
;
A
#
# COMPACT_ATOMS: atom_id res chain seq x y z
N MET A 1 5.28 7.54 21.57
CA MET A 1 6.73 7.48 21.25
C MET A 1 7.04 6.02 20.94
N PRO A 2 7.25 5.59 19.67
CA PRO A 2 7.51 4.14 19.61
C PRO A 2 8.42 3.54 18.53
N ALA A 3 8.72 4.16 17.38
CA ALA A 3 9.42 3.42 16.32
C ALA A 3 10.93 3.69 16.31
N GLN A 4 11.32 4.96 16.22
CA GLN A 4 12.73 5.35 16.15
C GLN A 4 13.47 5.00 17.46
N ASP A 5 12.93 5.43 18.61
CA ASP A 5 13.53 5.15 19.94
C ASP A 5 13.73 3.65 20.22
N LYS A 6 12.87 2.78 19.65
CA LYS A 6 13.01 1.32 19.79
C LYS A 6 14.09 0.76 18.87
N LEU A 7 14.19 1.27 17.64
CA LEU A 7 15.24 0.87 16.72
C LEU A 7 16.61 1.28 17.26
N ASP A 8 16.71 2.50 17.79
CA ASP A 8 17.94 3.01 18.40
C ASP A 8 18.37 2.18 19.61
N GLN A 9 17.42 1.74 20.45
CA GLN A 9 17.71 0.81 21.55
C GLN A 9 18.18 -0.56 21.07
N ILE A 10 17.60 -1.10 19.99
CA ILE A 10 18.03 -2.38 19.41
C ILE A 10 19.44 -2.25 18.85
N PHE A 11 19.71 -1.22 18.05
CA PHE A 11 21.03 -1.00 17.45
C PHE A 11 22.13 -0.86 18.50
N CYS A 12 21.87 -0.17 19.61
CA CYS A 12 22.82 -0.08 20.72
C CYS A 12 23.05 -1.42 21.43
N GLN A 13 22.06 -2.31 21.48
CA GLN A 13 22.14 -3.59 22.17
C GLN A 13 22.73 -4.72 21.31
N THR A 14 22.67 -4.61 19.98
CA THR A 14 23.09 -5.66 19.04
C THR A 14 24.37 -5.35 18.27
N MET A 15 25.15 -4.34 18.69
CA MET A 15 26.45 -4.09 18.07
C MET A 15 27.37 -5.29 18.32
N PRO A 16 28.02 -5.87 17.29
CA PRO A 16 28.91 -7.01 17.47
C PRO A 16 30.17 -6.63 18.26
N ASP A 17 30.69 -7.61 19.02
CA ASP A 17 31.97 -7.51 19.74
C ASP A 17 33.12 -7.22 18.75
N GLU A 18 34.17 -6.54 19.23
CA GLU A 18 35.18 -5.90 18.39
C GLU A 18 36.02 -6.85 17.52
N GLU A 19 36.00 -8.16 17.78
CA GLU A 19 36.95 -9.11 17.18
C GLU A 19 36.50 -9.71 15.82
N GLU A 20 35.24 -9.53 15.39
CA GLU A 20 34.74 -9.97 14.05
C GLU A 20 33.83 -8.93 13.38
N LYS A 21 34.30 -7.69 13.23
CA LYS A 21 33.55 -6.63 12.52
C LYS A 21 33.87 -6.61 11.03
N GLU A 22 32.99 -7.14 10.19
CA GLU A 22 32.97 -6.78 8.76
C GLU A 22 32.34 -5.39 8.64
N ILE A 23 33.17 -4.36 8.50
CA ILE A 23 32.72 -2.96 8.40
C ILE A 23 32.29 -2.70 6.96
N VAL A 24 30.98 -2.49 6.76
CA VAL A 24 30.45 -1.97 5.50
C VAL A 24 30.58 -0.44 5.51
N PRO A 25 31.48 0.17 4.70
CA PRO A 25 31.81 1.59 4.81
C PRO A 25 30.71 2.51 4.26
N ASN A 26 29.98 2.06 3.24
CA ASN A 26 28.82 2.72 2.68
C ASN A 26 27.88 1.69 2.04
N LEU A 27 26.66 2.11 1.70
CA LEU A 27 25.65 1.27 1.03
C LEU A 27 25.64 1.50 -0.49
N GLU A 28 26.72 1.99 -1.08
CA GLU A 28 26.82 2.19 -2.53
C GLU A 28 26.75 0.84 -3.25
N GLY A 29 25.95 0.77 -4.32
CA GLY A 29 25.69 -0.48 -5.04
C GLY A 29 24.68 -1.42 -4.36
N PHE A 30 24.28 -1.18 -3.11
CA PHE A 30 23.21 -1.93 -2.46
C PHE A 30 21.82 -1.45 -2.92
N GLN A 31 20.89 -2.38 -2.99
CA GLN A 31 19.49 -2.12 -3.30
C GLN A 31 18.63 -2.44 -2.10
N VAL A 32 17.69 -1.56 -1.79
CA VAL A 32 16.62 -1.88 -0.84
C VAL A 32 15.60 -2.74 -1.56
N THR A 33 15.49 -3.99 -1.14
CA THR A 33 14.63 -4.99 -1.76
C THR A 33 13.17 -4.55 -1.70
N LYS A 34 12.46 -4.70 -2.83
CA LYS A 34 11.01 -4.49 -2.89
C LYS A 34 10.30 -5.40 -1.90
N ALA A 35 9.40 -4.83 -1.11
CA ALA A 35 8.59 -5.60 -0.18
C ALA A 35 7.90 -6.73 -0.92
N GLU A 36 7.34 -6.45 -2.11
CA GLU A 36 6.54 -7.33 -2.97
C GLU A 36 7.22 -8.67 -3.35
N LEU A 37 8.53 -8.80 -3.12
CA LEU A 37 9.25 -10.08 -3.28
C LEU A 37 9.00 -11.07 -2.13
N PHE A 38 8.37 -10.63 -1.03
CA PHE A 38 8.15 -11.43 0.18
C PHE A 38 6.67 -11.81 0.38
N SER A 39 6.41 -12.74 1.31
CA SER A 39 5.05 -13.20 1.61
C SER A 39 4.31 -12.23 2.53
N HIS A 40 3.34 -11.49 1.97
CA HIS A 40 2.61 -10.46 2.71
C HIS A 40 1.24 -10.87 3.21
N THR A 41 1.22 -11.65 4.29
CA THR A 41 -0.05 -12.10 4.89
C THR A 41 -0.64 -11.11 5.90
N ARG A 42 0.15 -10.15 6.41
CA ARG A 42 -0.24 -9.29 7.54
C ARG A 42 -0.22 -7.80 7.24
N GLU A 43 0.39 -7.35 6.15
CA GLU A 43 0.35 -5.94 5.76
C GLU A 43 -0.97 -5.58 5.05
N PRO A 44 -1.44 -4.32 5.11
CA PRO A 44 -2.57 -3.83 4.33
C PRO A 44 -2.31 -4.05 2.84
N ALA A 45 -3.32 -4.54 2.14
CA ALA A 45 -3.21 -4.76 0.70
C ALA A 45 -4.54 -4.49 -0.01
N LEU A 46 -4.43 -3.90 -1.19
CA LEU A 46 -5.51 -3.70 -2.15
C LEU A 46 -5.28 -4.67 -3.31
N THR A 47 -6.29 -5.46 -3.67
CA THR A 47 -6.26 -6.24 -4.91
C THR A 47 -7.27 -5.69 -5.90
N ILE A 48 -6.83 -5.49 -7.14
CA ILE A 48 -7.62 -4.95 -8.24
C ILE A 48 -7.75 -6.04 -9.32
N TRP A 49 -9.00 -6.39 -9.63
CA TRP A 49 -9.39 -7.23 -10.74
C TRP A 49 -10.06 -6.36 -11.82
N PRO A 50 -10.24 -6.86 -13.05
CA PRO A 50 -10.89 -6.11 -14.13
C PRO A 50 -12.30 -5.56 -13.80
N ALA A 51 -13.00 -6.16 -12.83
CA ALA A 51 -14.38 -5.79 -12.49
C ALA A 51 -14.62 -5.43 -11.01
N ARG A 52 -13.61 -5.57 -10.15
CA ARG A 52 -13.77 -5.41 -8.69
C ARG A 52 -12.47 -5.05 -8.00
N ILE A 53 -12.58 -4.51 -6.81
CA ILE A 53 -11.47 -4.36 -5.86
C ILE A 53 -11.79 -5.03 -4.53
N ARG A 54 -10.75 -5.37 -3.78
CA ARG A 54 -10.84 -5.90 -2.42
C ARG A 54 -9.70 -5.39 -1.56
N PHE A 55 -10.02 -4.90 -0.38
CA PHE A 55 -9.07 -4.66 0.69
C PHE A 55 -8.95 -5.91 1.56
N ASN A 56 -7.74 -6.26 1.97
CA ASN A 56 -7.54 -7.40 2.85
C ASN A 56 -7.94 -7.08 4.31
N MET A 57 -7.99 -8.10 5.15
CA MET A 57 -8.38 -7.94 6.55
C MET A 57 -7.44 -7.03 7.35
N SER A 58 -6.19 -6.89 6.93
CA SER A 58 -5.23 -5.99 7.60
C SER A 58 -5.60 -4.51 7.43
N CYS A 59 -6.16 -4.11 6.29
CA CYS A 59 -6.72 -2.76 6.13
C CYS A 59 -7.84 -2.51 7.14
N LEU A 60 -8.76 -3.47 7.24
CA LEU A 60 -9.97 -3.38 8.06
C LEU A 60 -9.64 -3.37 9.56
N ARG A 61 -8.73 -4.24 10.03
CA ARG A 61 -8.32 -4.31 11.44
C ARG A 61 -7.59 -3.06 11.93
N ARG A 62 -6.94 -2.32 11.03
CA ARG A 62 -6.30 -1.04 11.36
C ARG A 62 -7.28 0.14 11.38
N PHE A 63 -8.50 -0.06 10.88
CA PHE A 63 -9.61 0.88 10.97
C PHE A 63 -10.82 0.21 11.66
N PRO A 64 -10.71 -0.14 12.95
CA PRO A 64 -11.79 -0.80 13.67
C PRO A 64 -13.05 0.09 13.68
N GLY A 65 -14.22 -0.51 13.41
CA GLY A 65 -15.51 0.20 13.36
C GLY A 65 -15.76 1.05 12.11
N VAL A 66 -14.77 1.23 11.23
CA VAL A 66 -14.94 2.03 9.99
C VAL A 66 -15.66 1.21 8.93
N THR A 67 -16.86 1.63 8.56
CA THR A 67 -17.70 0.96 7.56
C THR A 67 -17.69 1.62 6.19
N HIS A 68 -17.30 2.90 6.13
CA HIS A 68 -17.28 3.70 4.92
C HIS A 68 -15.93 4.40 4.76
N ILE A 69 -15.49 4.52 3.50
CA ILE A 69 -14.25 5.18 3.12
C ILE A 69 -14.49 6.06 1.90
N GLN A 70 -13.60 7.02 1.67
CA GLN A 70 -13.43 7.63 0.36
C GLN A 70 -12.18 7.09 -0.32
N LEU A 71 -12.25 6.98 -1.64
CA LEU A 71 -11.15 6.56 -2.52
C LEU A 71 -10.66 7.76 -3.32
N LEU A 72 -9.37 8.06 -3.21
CA LEU A 72 -8.72 9.14 -3.93
C LEU A 72 -7.63 8.59 -4.86
N ILE A 73 -7.49 9.18 -6.03
CA ILE A 73 -6.47 8.81 -7.03
C ILE A 73 -5.70 10.06 -7.43
N HIS A 74 -4.38 9.97 -7.38
CA HIS A 74 -3.48 10.89 -8.06
C HIS A 74 -2.99 10.22 -9.36
N PRO A 75 -3.51 10.60 -10.54
CA PRO A 75 -3.23 9.89 -11.79
C PRO A 75 -1.75 9.95 -12.19
N GLU A 76 -1.13 11.14 -12.11
CA GLU A 76 0.27 11.35 -12.52
C GLU A 76 1.26 10.62 -11.60
N GLN A 77 1.10 10.76 -10.28
CA GLN A 77 1.92 10.04 -9.30
C GLN A 77 1.55 8.56 -9.16
N LYS A 78 0.49 8.08 -9.84
CA LYS A 78 -0.02 6.71 -9.79
C LYS A 78 -0.23 6.23 -8.34
N ARG A 79 -0.84 7.08 -7.53
CA ARG A 79 -1.11 6.83 -6.10
C ARG A 79 -2.60 6.75 -5.82
N LEU A 80 -2.97 5.86 -4.93
CA LEU A 80 -4.34 5.67 -4.46
C LEU A 80 -4.36 5.81 -2.95
N ILE A 81 -5.27 6.62 -2.43
CA ILE A 81 -5.48 6.77 -0.99
C ILE A 81 -6.87 6.27 -0.62
N ILE A 82 -6.96 5.59 0.52
CA ILE A 82 -8.23 5.44 1.23
C ILE A 82 -8.19 6.20 2.55
N ARG A 83 -9.28 6.89 2.85
CA ARG A 83 -9.50 7.51 4.15
C ARG A 83 -10.85 7.11 4.73
N PRO A 84 -10.97 6.88 6.05
CA PRO A 84 -12.25 6.72 6.73
C PRO A 84 -13.17 7.93 6.50
N CYS A 85 -14.48 7.71 6.41
CA CYS A 85 -15.46 8.79 6.37
C CYS A 85 -16.81 8.39 6.98
N PRO A 86 -17.63 9.35 7.42
CA PRO A 86 -19.03 9.11 7.75
C PRO A 86 -19.85 8.59 6.55
N PRO A 87 -20.91 7.78 6.77
CA PRO A 87 -21.75 7.22 5.70
C PRO A 87 -22.49 8.24 4.83
N ASP A 88 -22.77 9.42 5.39
CA ASP A 88 -23.46 10.56 4.77
C ASP A 88 -22.53 11.47 3.97
N THR A 89 -21.22 11.20 4.00
CA THR A 89 -20.25 11.95 3.20
C THR A 89 -20.50 11.71 1.70
N PRO A 90 -20.44 12.74 0.84
CA PRO A 90 -20.45 12.55 -0.60
C PRO A 90 -19.41 11.53 -1.06
N ASP A 91 -19.81 10.65 -1.98
CA ASP A 91 -18.96 9.59 -2.54
C ASP A 91 -18.40 8.60 -1.50
N ALA A 92 -19.05 8.48 -0.34
CA ALA A 92 -18.72 7.46 0.65
C ALA A 92 -18.98 6.05 0.10
N LEU A 93 -17.97 5.19 0.21
CA LEU A 93 -18.00 3.82 -0.26
C LEU A 93 -17.99 2.84 0.90
N ARG A 94 -19.01 1.97 0.94
CA ARG A 94 -19.09 0.91 1.95
C ARG A 94 -18.14 -0.24 1.62
N TRP A 95 -16.98 -0.26 2.27
CA TRP A 95 -15.91 -1.23 2.03
C TRP A 95 -15.92 -2.47 2.93
N ALA A 96 -16.66 -2.44 4.04
CA ALA A 96 -16.76 -3.53 5.01
C ALA A 96 -18.23 -3.87 5.31
N LYS A 97 -18.48 -5.14 5.65
CA LYS A 97 -19.73 -5.58 6.29
C LYS A 97 -19.51 -5.71 7.80
N GLY A 98 -20.58 -5.49 8.58
CA GLY A 98 -20.52 -5.41 10.04
C GLY A 98 -20.17 -4.01 10.56
N GLY A 99 -20.19 -3.84 11.88
CA GLY A 99 -19.87 -2.57 12.57
C GLY A 99 -19.29 -2.74 13.98
N GLY A 100 -19.09 -3.99 14.44
CA GLY A 100 -18.41 -4.33 15.69
C GLY A 100 -17.26 -5.31 15.47
N ASP A 101 -16.36 -5.45 16.45
CA ASP A 101 -15.12 -6.24 16.37
C ASP A 101 -15.32 -7.71 15.94
N LYS A 102 -16.49 -8.29 16.21
CA LYS A 102 -16.81 -9.70 15.89
C LYS A 102 -17.41 -9.92 14.50
N GLU A 103 -17.78 -8.86 13.77
CA GLU A 103 -18.52 -8.97 12.51
C GLU A 103 -17.83 -8.33 11.30
N LEU A 104 -16.63 -7.77 11.49
CA LEU A 104 -15.92 -7.06 10.42
C LEU A 104 -15.48 -8.05 9.34
N MET A 105 -16.15 -8.00 8.18
CA MET A 105 -15.86 -8.85 7.03
C MET A 105 -15.44 -7.99 5.84
N ASN A 106 -14.35 -8.40 5.18
CA ASN A 106 -13.96 -7.81 3.91
C ASN A 106 -15.01 -8.08 2.82
N ARG A 107 -15.17 -7.13 1.91
CA ARG A 107 -16.16 -7.19 0.84
C ARG A 107 -15.49 -6.96 -0.51
N ASP A 108 -15.96 -7.68 -1.52
CA ASP A 108 -15.71 -7.32 -2.91
C ASP A 108 -16.52 -6.08 -3.29
N MET A 109 -15.82 -5.03 -3.68
CA MET A 109 -16.42 -3.82 -4.22
C MET A 109 -16.44 -3.95 -5.74
N LEU A 110 -17.62 -4.26 -6.31
CA LEU A 110 -17.82 -4.29 -7.76
C LEU A 110 -17.68 -2.87 -8.30
N CYS A 111 -16.80 -2.69 -9.28
CA CYS A 111 -16.42 -1.36 -9.74
C CYS A 111 -15.85 -1.39 -11.18
N ARG A 112 -16.62 -1.93 -12.13
CA ARG A 112 -16.18 -2.15 -13.52
C ARG A 112 -15.58 -0.91 -14.19
N ILE A 113 -16.24 0.24 -14.07
CA ILE A 113 -15.77 1.48 -14.70
C ILE A 113 -14.49 1.98 -14.04
N PHE A 114 -14.47 2.05 -12.70
CA PHE A 114 -13.29 2.47 -11.95
C PHE A 114 -12.08 1.56 -12.23
N ALA A 115 -12.28 0.24 -12.18
CA ALA A 115 -11.24 -0.73 -12.48
C ALA A 115 -10.72 -0.54 -13.92
N ALA A 116 -11.61 -0.41 -14.91
CA ALA A 116 -11.19 -0.13 -16.29
C ALA A 116 -10.32 1.13 -16.40
N LYS A 117 -10.71 2.25 -15.75
CA LYS A 117 -9.89 3.47 -15.74
C LYS A 117 -8.50 3.27 -15.14
N ILE A 118 -8.38 2.47 -14.07
CA ILE A 118 -7.08 2.16 -13.45
C ILE A 118 -6.24 1.28 -14.38
N PHE A 119 -6.83 0.26 -15.01
CA PHE A 119 -6.11 -0.58 -15.96
C PHE A 119 -5.59 0.23 -17.14
N ASP A 120 -6.41 1.12 -17.69
CA ASP A 120 -6.04 1.98 -18.81
C ASP A 120 -4.95 2.99 -18.38
N LEU A 121 -5.07 3.61 -17.19
CA LEU A 121 -4.07 4.52 -16.63
C LEU A 121 -2.70 3.83 -16.44
N MET A 122 -2.70 2.56 -16.04
CA MET A 122 -1.50 1.81 -15.73
C MET A 122 -0.94 1.02 -16.91
N GLY A 123 -1.68 0.90 -18.01
CA GLY A 123 -1.34 0.00 -19.12
C GLY A 123 -1.35 -1.48 -18.69
N TRP A 124 -2.23 -1.84 -17.76
CA TRP A 124 -2.31 -3.19 -17.21
C TRP A 124 -3.09 -4.16 -18.09
N ASP A 125 -2.67 -5.41 -18.07
CA ASP A 125 -3.32 -6.50 -18.79
C ASP A 125 -4.46 -7.10 -17.95
N ARG A 126 -5.63 -7.19 -18.58
CA ARG A 126 -6.89 -7.61 -17.98
C ARG A 126 -6.97 -9.11 -17.70
N GLU A 127 -6.02 -9.92 -18.17
CA GLU A 127 -5.90 -11.34 -17.79
C GLU A 127 -5.36 -11.54 -16.36
N TYR A 128 -4.75 -10.50 -15.80
CA TYR A 128 -4.16 -10.53 -14.47
C TYR A 128 -5.00 -9.79 -13.42
N ARG A 129 -4.70 -10.09 -12.16
CA ARG A 129 -5.06 -9.25 -11.02
C ARG A 129 -3.80 -8.70 -10.37
N TYR A 130 -3.92 -7.51 -9.83
CA TYR A 130 -2.81 -6.72 -9.32
C TYR A 130 -3.04 -6.53 -7.82
N LYS A 131 -2.07 -6.95 -7.00
CA LYS A 131 -2.10 -6.74 -5.55
C LYS A 131 -1.07 -5.68 -5.20
N ILE A 132 -1.51 -4.63 -4.52
CA ILE A 132 -0.71 -3.46 -4.18
C ILE A 132 -0.63 -3.39 -2.65
N MET A 133 0.57 -3.20 -2.14
CA MET A 133 0.82 -3.08 -0.71
C MET A 133 0.50 -1.66 -0.24
N GLY A 134 -0.14 -1.58 0.93
CA GLY A 134 -0.61 -0.32 1.51
C GLY A 134 0.26 0.12 2.68
N ASN A 135 0.71 1.37 2.64
CA ASN A 135 1.46 2.01 3.71
C ASN A 135 0.52 2.87 4.56
N PRO A 136 0.53 2.70 5.90
CA PRO A 136 -0.15 3.63 6.78
C PRO A 136 0.52 5.00 6.69
N ALA A 137 -0.29 6.05 6.58
CA ALA A 137 0.17 7.43 6.64
C ALA A 137 -0.79 8.26 7.50
N ALA A 138 -0.31 9.41 7.95
CA ALA A 138 -1.08 10.34 8.76
C ALA A 138 -1.20 11.68 8.03
N TYR A 139 -2.39 12.26 8.02
CA TYR A 139 -2.66 13.57 7.46
C TYR A 139 -3.62 14.31 8.38
N GLN A 140 -3.27 15.52 8.84
CA GLN A 140 -4.13 16.35 9.70
C GLN A 140 -4.74 15.59 10.91
N LYS A 141 -3.96 14.68 11.53
CA LYS A 141 -4.37 13.78 12.64
C LYS A 141 -5.33 12.63 12.25
N GLU A 142 -5.64 12.47 10.99
CA GLU A 142 -6.34 11.31 10.46
C GLU A 142 -5.35 10.26 9.96
N MET A 143 -5.67 8.98 10.18
CA MET A 143 -4.92 7.86 9.61
C MET A 143 -5.53 7.49 8.27
N LEU A 144 -4.68 7.26 7.27
CA LEU A 144 -5.04 6.87 5.91
C LEU A 144 -4.13 5.73 5.42
N PHE A 145 -4.57 5.02 4.38
CA PHE A 145 -3.68 4.12 3.64
C PHE A 145 -3.36 4.71 2.28
N LEU A 146 -2.07 4.68 1.96
CA LEU A 146 -1.55 4.98 0.65
C LEU A 146 -1.16 3.67 -0.05
N PHE A 147 -1.57 3.52 -1.30
CA PHE A 147 -1.19 2.46 -2.20
C PHE A 147 -0.48 3.08 -3.41
N LYS A 148 0.78 2.69 -3.64
CA LYS A 148 1.52 3.09 -4.84
C LYS A 148 1.23 2.09 -5.94
N LEU A 149 0.46 2.49 -6.94
CA LEU A 149 -0.03 1.57 -7.97
C LEU A 149 1.10 0.98 -8.83
N SER A 150 2.28 1.59 -8.86
CA SER A 150 3.45 1.05 -9.56
C SER A 150 4.13 -0.11 -8.83
N ASP A 151 3.85 -0.29 -7.54
CA ASP A 151 4.46 -1.31 -6.70
C ASP A 151 3.40 -2.42 -6.46
N PHE A 152 3.35 -3.40 -7.37
CA PHE A 152 2.33 -4.45 -7.38
C PHE A 152 2.87 -5.88 -7.60
N GLU A 153 2.19 -6.86 -6.99
CA GLU A 153 2.34 -8.28 -7.32
C GLU A 153 1.31 -8.69 -8.39
N LEU A 154 1.76 -9.40 -9.43
CA LEU A 154 0.88 -9.97 -10.47
C LEU A 154 0.42 -11.37 -10.11
N PHE A 155 -0.86 -11.65 -10.38
CA PHE A 155 -1.38 -13.01 -10.35
C PHE A 155 -2.26 -13.28 -11.57
N VAL A 156 -2.03 -14.42 -12.23
CA VAL A 156 -2.88 -14.87 -13.34
C VAL A 156 -4.27 -15.24 -12.84
N GLY A 157 -5.31 -14.89 -13.59
CA GLY A 157 -6.68 -15.36 -13.39
C GLY A 157 -6.79 -16.89 -13.57
N GLY A 158 -6.97 -17.65 -12.49
CA GLY A 158 -7.11 -19.11 -12.53
C GLY A 158 -7.10 -19.76 -11.15
N LYS A 159 -7.55 -21.03 -11.06
CA LYS A 159 -7.77 -21.77 -9.79
C LYS A 159 -6.52 -22.00 -8.93
N LYS A 160 -5.31 -21.74 -9.45
CA LYS A 160 -4.04 -21.69 -8.71
C LYS A 160 -3.16 -20.61 -9.34
N GLY A 161 -3.35 -19.35 -8.97
CA GLY A 161 -2.57 -18.25 -9.51
C GLY A 161 -1.13 -18.33 -9.01
N LYS A 162 -0.19 -18.69 -9.89
CA LYS A 162 1.23 -18.42 -9.67
C LYS A 162 1.40 -16.90 -9.61
N SER A 163 2.22 -16.41 -8.68
CA SER A 163 2.70 -15.03 -8.72
C SER A 163 3.68 -14.92 -9.90
N TYR A 164 3.58 -13.83 -10.65
CA TYR A 164 4.50 -13.53 -11.73
C TYR A 164 5.24 -12.24 -11.41
N LEU A 165 6.55 -12.26 -11.60
CA LEU A 165 7.35 -11.05 -11.58
C LEU A 165 7.27 -10.40 -12.96
N PRO A 166 6.89 -9.11 -13.06
CA PRO A 166 7.04 -8.34 -14.29
C PRO A 166 8.44 -8.52 -14.87
N GLY A 167 8.58 -8.54 -16.20
CA GLY A 167 9.88 -8.77 -16.86
C GLY A 167 10.98 -7.86 -16.34
N GLU A 168 10.67 -6.57 -16.17
CA GLU A 168 11.60 -5.56 -15.67
C GLU A 168 12.09 -5.85 -14.24
N TRP A 169 11.29 -6.50 -13.40
CA TRP A 169 11.66 -6.79 -12.00
C TRP A 169 12.56 -8.02 -11.88
N ARG A 170 12.85 -8.74 -12.97
CA ARG A 170 13.80 -9.85 -12.94
C ARG A 170 15.25 -9.37 -12.89
N GLU A 171 15.50 -8.12 -13.27
CA GLU A 171 16.85 -7.58 -13.44
C GLU A 171 17.36 -6.81 -12.21
N TYR A 172 16.50 -6.56 -11.21
CA TYR A 172 16.87 -5.84 -9.99
C TYR A 172 16.02 -6.27 -8.78
N PHE A 173 16.59 -6.17 -7.57
CA PHE A 173 15.92 -6.52 -6.31
C PHE A 173 15.11 -5.35 -5.73
N GLY A 174 15.49 -4.10 -6.04
CA GLY A 174 14.70 -2.92 -5.70
C GLY A 174 15.39 -1.60 -6.05
N ILE A 175 15.13 -0.55 -5.27
CA ILE A 175 15.65 0.80 -5.52
C ILE A 175 17.04 0.92 -4.87
N PRO A 176 18.04 1.54 -5.52
CA PRO A 176 19.33 1.83 -4.88
C PRO A 176 19.15 2.52 -3.53
N ALA A 177 19.91 2.08 -2.51
CA ALA A 177 19.73 2.51 -1.12
C ALA A 177 19.75 4.05 -0.96
N GLU A 178 20.63 4.72 -1.70
CA GLU A 178 20.77 6.19 -1.72
C GLU A 178 19.50 6.94 -2.14
N ARG A 179 18.67 6.34 -2.99
CA ARG A 179 17.45 6.97 -3.55
C ARG A 179 16.17 6.47 -2.89
N HIS A 180 16.29 5.52 -1.98
CA HIS A 180 15.14 4.84 -1.41
C HIS A 180 14.25 5.82 -0.64
N GLU A 181 14.82 6.62 0.27
CA GLU A 181 14.05 7.54 1.12
C GLU A 181 13.23 8.57 0.32
N ASP A 182 13.84 9.16 -0.71
CA ASP A 182 13.18 10.19 -1.53
C ASP A 182 12.04 9.63 -2.38
N SER A 183 12.15 8.38 -2.83
CA SER A 183 11.10 7.72 -3.63
C SER A 183 9.78 7.50 -2.87
N TYR A 184 9.83 7.49 -1.53
CA TYR A 184 8.68 7.30 -0.65
C TYR A 184 8.18 8.59 -0.01
N LYS A 185 8.86 9.73 -0.20
CA LYS A 185 8.35 11.04 0.23
C LYS A 185 7.12 11.42 -0.63
N ILE A 186 6.09 11.92 0.04
CA ILE A 186 4.86 12.42 -0.57
C ILE A 186 4.59 13.78 0.02
N ASP A 187 4.50 14.79 -0.84
CA ASP A 187 3.91 16.05 -0.46
C ASP A 187 2.40 15.92 -0.57
N LEU A 188 1.72 15.66 0.56
CA LEU A 188 0.26 15.55 0.63
C LEU A 188 -0.43 16.91 0.44
N ALA A 189 0.33 18.01 0.30
CA ALA A 189 -0.18 19.37 0.18
C ALA A 189 -0.75 19.71 -1.20
N ASP A 190 -0.24 19.14 -2.29
CA ASP A 190 -0.50 19.63 -3.65
C ASP A 190 -1.78 19.11 -4.34
N GLY A 191 -2.64 18.36 -3.63
CA GLY A 191 -3.75 17.64 -4.28
C GLY A 191 -5.14 17.76 -3.64
N TYR A 192 -5.29 18.44 -2.51
CA TYR A 192 -6.58 18.58 -1.85
C TYR A 192 -7.18 19.96 -2.11
N ILE A 193 -8.09 20.06 -3.08
CA ILE A 193 -9.14 21.08 -3.01
C ILE A 193 -10.08 20.60 -1.91
N THR A 194 -9.93 21.12 -0.69
CA THR A 194 -10.99 21.02 0.31
C THR A 194 -12.17 21.80 -0.26
N THR A 195 -13.24 21.13 -0.67
CA THR A 195 -14.53 21.82 -0.81
C THR A 195 -15.04 22.05 0.61
N ASP A 196 -14.43 23.01 1.30
CA ASP A 196 -15.04 23.62 2.46
C ASP A 196 -16.28 24.35 1.95
N ARG A 197 -17.44 23.70 2.11
CA ARG A 197 -18.71 24.38 1.90
C ARG A 197 -18.91 25.34 3.07
N VAL A 198 -18.88 26.63 2.74
CA VAL A 198 -19.40 27.76 3.53
C VAL A 198 -20.85 27.52 3.93
#